data_AF-A0A2J9ECI4-F1
#
_entry.id   AF-A0A2J9ECI4-F1
#
_cell.length_a   1.000
_cell.length_b   1.000
_cell.length_c   1.000
_cell.angle_alpha   90.00
_cell.angle_beta   90.00
_cell.angle_gamma   90.00
#
_symmetry.space_group_name_H-M   'P 1'
#
loop_
_entity.id
_entity.type
_entity.pdbx_description
1 polymer ?
#
loop_
_entity_poly.entity_id
_entity_poly.type
_entity_poly.pdbx_seq_one_letter_code
_entity_poly.pdbx_strand_id
1 'polypeptide(L)'
;MNVYFSDFFKVAPEKIKGYGAFNISLINDLPLFIDPFLLFNSDNDKYKKLHNEIIEYVAFLRDVSDGNKLSEGLIRSWFLFPEVKQNWFGYSIVGNGGSGLGPDFAKALNASFSNILSNFGKEEITSSSHLEKLCLIKSGVGKDSVSDFTTNLIKSFLLEYTQEFSTKNINKKFLKEFNVEKVHFNYQTRTWVNKNFTLPSYNGDFVLLTPRDILTKDDTWINRNDMVADFRGICNSIPNEQLRDQLSEYFNRCLPDNAKKKDFEAAADLVIKSNPTFIDYYIKMKERQSRSAHEKSMEKVLESESVFINKVQKLIDSIFEYNNKFFHEKHDTLEESYKRVMYLKQVIENNNGYRVFYLKGNPIKRESDLQLMFRLTWYASISDVNSEVDNGRGPVDYKISRGSKDKTLVEFKLASNSKLKQNLAHRVKVYEKANQTKKSIKVILYFTDEELSKLISVFKELKIKEGKNLVIIDARPNKVSASNVKEED
;
A
#
# COMPACT_ATOMS: atom_id res chain seq x y z
N MET A 1 -21.39 14.62 3.22
CA MET A 1 -20.93 13.35 3.83
C MET A 1 -19.44 13.50 4.13
N ASN A 2 -18.91 12.85 5.17
CA ASN A 2 -17.51 13.03 5.55
C ASN A 2 -16.68 11.79 5.21
N VAL A 3 -15.68 11.92 4.34
CA VAL A 3 -14.82 10.82 3.90
C VAL A 3 -13.38 11.10 4.34
N TYR A 4 -12.93 12.32 4.06
CA TYR A 4 -11.57 12.73 4.29
C TYR A 4 -11.43 13.51 5.59
N PHE A 5 -10.19 13.62 6.07
CA PHE A 5 -9.81 14.45 7.21
C PHE A 5 -10.45 15.85 7.14
N SER A 6 -10.38 16.51 5.98
CA SER A 6 -11.02 17.81 5.72
C SER A 6 -12.49 17.85 6.14
N ASP A 7 -13.23 16.80 5.81
CA ASP A 7 -14.69 16.76 5.96
C ASP A 7 -15.10 16.52 7.40
N PHE A 8 -14.38 15.62 8.10
CA PHE A 8 -14.62 15.30 9.50
C PHE A 8 -14.30 16.49 10.41
N PHE A 9 -13.18 17.18 10.15
CA PHE A 9 -12.70 18.27 11.00
C PHE A 9 -13.12 19.67 10.52
N LYS A 10 -13.87 19.74 9.43
CA LYS A 10 -14.39 21.00 8.84
C LYS A 10 -13.28 22.00 8.52
N VAL A 11 -12.23 21.50 7.86
CA VAL A 11 -11.10 22.28 7.38
C VAL A 11 -11.08 22.26 5.85
N ALA A 12 -10.80 23.41 5.23
CA ALA A 12 -10.64 23.48 3.79
C ALA A 12 -9.46 22.59 3.32
N PRO A 13 -9.65 21.71 2.31
CA PRO A 13 -8.59 20.86 1.75
C PRO A 13 -7.31 21.63 1.37
N GLU A 14 -7.47 22.87 0.93
CA GLU A 14 -6.42 23.78 0.47
C GLU A 14 -5.50 24.20 1.61
N LYS A 15 -6.01 24.28 2.84
CA LYS A 15 -5.18 24.53 4.03
C LYS A 15 -4.30 23.32 4.35
N ILE A 16 -4.88 22.12 4.27
CA ILE A 16 -4.13 20.87 4.44
C ILE A 16 -3.08 20.76 3.34
N LYS A 17 -3.46 21.11 2.10
CA LYS A 17 -2.57 21.15 0.94
C LYS A 17 -1.41 22.13 1.12
N GLY A 18 -1.71 23.36 1.49
CA GLY A 18 -0.71 24.41 1.73
C GLY A 18 0.22 24.11 2.90
N TYR A 19 -0.22 23.33 3.89
CA TYR A 19 0.65 22.84 4.97
C TYR A 19 1.59 21.70 4.54
N GLY A 20 1.36 21.10 3.37
CA GLY A 20 2.13 19.98 2.84
C GLY A 20 1.61 18.60 3.26
N ALA A 21 0.50 18.51 3.99
CA ALA A 21 -0.04 17.25 4.51
C ALA A 21 -0.97 16.55 3.51
N PHE A 22 -0.95 15.22 3.46
CA PHE A 22 -1.93 14.47 2.66
C PHE A 22 -3.32 14.48 3.32
N ASN A 23 -4.40 14.70 2.55
CA ASN A 23 -5.76 14.68 3.08
C ASN A 23 -6.29 13.23 3.13
N ILE A 24 -5.97 12.51 4.21
CA ILE A 24 -6.23 11.08 4.38
C ILE A 24 -7.73 10.73 4.44
N SER A 25 -8.08 9.50 4.05
CA SER A 25 -9.41 8.94 4.23
C SER A 25 -9.56 8.38 5.64
N LEU A 26 -10.67 8.66 6.32
CA LEU A 26 -10.96 8.11 7.67
C LEU A 26 -12.01 6.98 7.62
N ILE A 27 -12.11 6.30 6.47
CA ILE A 27 -13.01 5.17 6.25
C ILE A 27 -12.21 3.87 6.09
N ASN A 28 -11.11 3.94 5.35
CA ASN A 28 -10.22 2.84 5.02
C ASN A 28 -8.82 3.40 4.79
N ASP A 29 -7.80 2.54 4.87
CA ASP A 29 -6.45 2.94 4.53
C ASP A 29 -6.32 3.27 3.05
N LEU A 30 -5.38 4.16 2.77
CA LEU A 30 -4.90 4.42 1.42
C LEU A 30 -3.56 3.69 1.23
N PRO A 31 -3.32 3.05 0.06
CA PRO A 31 -2.08 2.32 -0.22
C PRO A 31 -0.92 3.27 -0.54
N LEU A 32 -0.61 4.11 0.45
CA LEU A 32 0.51 5.03 0.51
C LEU A 32 1.41 4.58 1.66
N PHE A 33 2.70 4.86 1.53
CA PHE A 33 3.74 4.36 2.43
C PHE A 33 4.77 5.45 2.65
N ILE A 34 5.31 5.57 3.86
CA ILE A 34 6.44 6.45 4.14
C ILE A 34 7.71 5.76 3.63
N ASP A 35 8.49 6.48 2.82
CA ASP A 35 9.75 5.98 2.25
C ASP A 35 10.94 6.70 2.93
N PRO A 36 11.74 6.00 3.76
CA PRO A 36 12.84 6.62 4.49
C PRO A 36 13.93 7.19 3.57
N PHE A 37 14.08 6.69 2.34
CA PHE A 37 14.96 7.28 1.35
C PHE A 37 14.59 8.73 1.01
N LEU A 38 13.30 9.08 1.08
CA LEU A 38 12.85 10.46 0.87
C LEU A 38 13.20 11.37 2.05
N LEU A 39 13.47 10.81 3.24
CA LEU A 39 14.01 11.58 4.35
C LEU A 39 15.51 11.85 4.14
N PHE A 40 16.25 10.82 3.70
CA PHE A 40 17.67 10.91 3.36
C PHE A 40 17.95 11.93 2.25
N ASN A 41 17.20 11.83 1.15
CA ASN A 41 17.44 12.60 -0.07
C ASN A 41 16.69 13.95 -0.09
N SER A 42 16.16 14.40 1.04
CA SER A 42 15.47 15.68 1.15
C SER A 42 16.45 16.85 1.24
N ASP A 43 16.07 18.02 0.74
CA ASP A 43 16.77 19.27 1.04
C ASP A 43 16.41 19.85 2.43
N ASN A 44 15.40 19.29 3.09
CA ASN A 44 14.94 19.74 4.41
C ASN A 44 15.79 19.13 5.53
N ASP A 45 16.52 19.98 6.26
CA ASP A 45 17.37 19.55 7.38
C ASP A 45 16.59 18.81 8.48
N LYS A 46 15.31 19.11 8.67
CA LYS A 46 14.46 18.35 9.61
C LYS A 46 14.32 16.90 9.17
N TYR A 47 14.15 16.64 7.88
CA TYR A 47 14.01 15.27 7.36
C TYR A 47 15.33 14.51 7.38
N LYS A 48 16.44 15.17 7.04
CA LYS A 48 17.78 14.58 7.20
C LYS A 48 18.05 14.21 8.66
N LYS A 49 17.61 15.04 9.61
CA LYS A 49 17.70 14.73 11.04
C LYS A 49 16.86 13.50 11.39
N LEU A 50 15.61 13.39 10.92
CA LEU A 50 14.78 12.21 11.14
C LEU A 50 15.43 10.94 10.58
N HIS A 51 16.04 11.02 9.39
CA HIS A 51 16.79 9.93 8.82
C HIS A 51 17.96 9.50 9.72
N ASN A 52 18.72 10.46 10.25
CA ASN A 52 19.81 10.17 11.19
C ASN A 52 19.31 9.56 12.51
N GLU A 53 18.18 10.03 13.05
CA GLU A 53 17.55 9.46 14.25
C GLU A 53 17.09 8.00 14.02
N ILE A 54 16.60 7.69 12.82
CA ILE A 54 16.30 6.30 12.40
C ILE A 54 17.58 5.45 12.43
N ILE A 55 18.66 5.92 11.80
CA ILE A 55 19.94 5.20 11.76
C ILE A 55 20.47 4.99 13.17
N GLU A 56 20.45 6.02 14.02
CA GLU A 56 20.93 5.95 15.40
C GLU A 56 20.20 4.85 16.18
N TYR A 57 18.88 4.75 16.02
CA TYR A 57 18.11 3.72 16.71
C TYR A 57 18.43 2.32 16.21
N VAL A 58 18.55 2.12 14.89
CA VAL A 58 18.87 0.81 14.31
C VAL A 58 20.33 0.41 14.63
N ALA A 59 21.25 1.37 14.68
CA ALA A 59 22.61 1.15 15.15
C ALA A 59 22.65 0.76 16.64
N PHE A 60 21.80 1.37 17.48
CA PHE A 60 21.59 0.92 18.86
C PHE A 60 21.11 -0.54 18.90
N LEU A 61 20.12 -0.92 18.07
CA LEU A 61 19.65 -2.31 17.99
C LEU A 61 20.77 -3.28 17.58
N ARG A 62 21.59 -2.89 16.60
CA ARG A 62 22.80 -3.65 16.22
C ARG A 62 23.73 -3.84 17.42
N ASP A 63 24.07 -2.76 18.12
CA ASP A 63 25.05 -2.78 19.20
C ASP A 63 24.59 -3.61 20.40
N VAL A 64 23.29 -3.61 20.73
CA VAL A 64 22.76 -4.47 21.80
C VAL A 64 22.60 -5.93 21.37
N SER A 65 22.56 -6.20 20.06
CA SER A 65 22.52 -7.56 19.50
C SER A 65 23.90 -8.20 19.42
N ASP A 66 24.96 -7.38 19.40
CA ASP A 66 26.34 -7.85 19.31
C ASP A 66 26.77 -8.55 20.60
N GLY A 67 27.29 -9.78 20.48
CA GLY A 67 27.86 -10.57 21.56
C GLY A 67 26.93 -11.05 22.69
N ASN A 68 25.63 -10.70 22.70
CA ASN A 68 24.74 -10.97 23.83
C ASN A 68 23.43 -11.69 23.45
N LYS A 69 23.05 -12.72 24.23
CA LYS A 69 21.67 -13.23 24.20
C LYS A 69 20.76 -12.23 24.92
N LEU A 70 20.05 -11.41 24.14
CA LEU A 70 19.00 -10.56 24.66
C LEU A 70 17.89 -11.39 25.32
N SER A 71 17.36 -10.92 26.44
CA SER A 71 16.18 -11.51 27.04
C SER A 71 14.94 -11.24 26.19
N GLU A 72 13.94 -12.12 26.25
CA GLU A 72 12.67 -11.93 25.53
C GLU A 72 11.99 -10.61 25.88
N GLY A 73 12.15 -10.12 27.13
CA GLY A 73 11.62 -8.82 27.55
C GLY A 73 12.27 -7.64 26.81
N LEU A 74 13.59 -7.70 26.59
CA LEU A 74 14.31 -6.67 25.85
C LEU A 74 13.98 -6.72 24.35
N ILE A 75 13.84 -7.92 23.77
CA ILE A 75 13.36 -8.08 22.39
C ILE A 75 11.97 -7.45 22.23
N ARG A 76 11.06 -7.68 23.19
CA ARG A 76 9.72 -7.06 23.17
C ARG A 76 9.76 -5.54 23.34
N SER A 77 10.70 -5.02 24.11
CA SER A 77 10.83 -3.58 24.36
C SER A 77 11.41 -2.83 23.15
N TRP A 78 12.45 -3.39 22.52
CA TRP A 78 13.27 -2.68 21.54
C TRP A 78 13.04 -3.11 20.08
N PHE A 79 12.58 -4.33 19.81
CA PHE A 79 12.47 -4.87 18.44
C PHE A 79 11.03 -5.03 17.94
N LEU A 80 10.03 -4.72 18.78
CA LEU A 80 8.62 -4.73 18.37
C LEU A 80 8.15 -3.33 17.99
N PHE A 81 7.68 -3.21 16.75
CA PHE A 81 7.13 -1.98 16.18
C PHE A 81 5.67 -2.24 15.79
N PRO A 82 4.72 -1.92 16.68
CA PRO A 82 3.31 -2.05 16.34
C PRO A 82 2.95 -1.09 15.21
N GLU A 83 1.98 -1.45 14.39
CA GLU A 83 1.46 -0.54 13.36
C GLU A 83 0.95 0.77 13.98
N VAL A 84 1.27 1.90 13.33
CA VAL A 84 0.78 3.22 13.72
C VAL A 84 -0.43 3.58 12.87
N LYS A 85 -1.54 2.88 13.12
CA LYS A 85 -2.80 2.98 12.36
C LYS A 85 -3.37 4.39 12.23
N GLN A 86 -3.00 5.32 13.11
CA GLN A 86 -3.57 6.67 13.12
C GLN A 86 -3.18 7.51 11.90
N ASN A 87 -2.23 7.07 11.07
CA ASN A 87 -1.91 7.71 9.79
C ASN A 87 -2.85 7.29 8.62
N TRP A 88 -3.67 6.24 8.79
CA TRP A 88 -4.61 5.71 7.79
C TRP A 88 -3.95 5.32 6.46
N PHE A 89 -2.76 4.73 6.56
CA PHE A 89 -1.97 4.24 5.45
C PHE A 89 -1.76 2.74 5.56
N GLY A 90 -1.79 2.07 4.42
CA GLY A 90 -1.69 0.63 4.35
C GLY A 90 -2.69 0.04 3.36
N TYR A 91 -3.08 -1.19 3.63
CA TYR A 91 -3.95 -1.98 2.75
C TYR A 91 -5.31 -2.29 3.36
N SER A 92 -5.60 -1.81 4.58
CA SER A 92 -6.84 -2.15 5.26
C SER A 92 -8.05 -1.61 4.50
N ILE A 93 -8.89 -2.54 4.04
CA ILE A 93 -10.12 -2.24 3.32
C ILE A 93 -11.22 -1.76 4.29
N VAL A 94 -11.13 -2.11 5.57
CA VAL A 94 -12.10 -1.75 6.61
C VAL A 94 -11.37 -1.22 7.84
N GLY A 95 -11.56 0.08 8.12
CA GLY A 95 -10.82 0.76 9.18
C GLY A 95 -9.36 0.96 8.80
N ASN A 96 -8.49 0.97 9.79
CA ASN A 96 -7.06 1.25 9.68
C ASN A 96 -6.21 0.20 10.39
N GLY A 97 -6.74 -1.00 10.60
CA GLY A 97 -6.05 -2.04 11.35
C GLY A 97 -5.28 -3.01 10.45
N GLY A 98 -4.07 -3.33 10.86
CA GLY A 98 -3.14 -4.29 10.29
C GLY A 98 -2.28 -4.96 11.37
N SER A 99 -1.30 -5.76 10.95
CA SER A 99 -0.54 -6.63 11.86
C SER A 99 0.75 -6.01 12.41
N GLY A 100 1.25 -4.92 11.81
CA GLY A 100 2.52 -4.30 12.14
C GLY A 100 3.72 -5.27 12.12
N LEU A 101 4.81 -4.89 12.79
CA LEU A 101 6.03 -5.68 12.89
C LEU A 101 6.04 -6.52 14.17
N GLY A 102 5.54 -7.74 14.05
CA GLY A 102 5.38 -8.70 15.14
C GLY A 102 6.66 -9.43 15.60
N PRO A 103 6.51 -10.40 16.53
CA PRO A 103 7.63 -11.12 17.15
C PRO A 103 8.58 -11.84 16.17
N ASP A 104 8.06 -12.39 15.07
CA ASP A 104 8.88 -13.09 14.07
C ASP A 104 9.75 -12.12 13.26
N PHE A 105 9.27 -10.89 13.06
CA PHE A 105 10.10 -9.82 12.52
C PHE A 105 11.18 -9.44 13.51
N ALA A 106 10.82 -9.19 14.78
CA ALA A 106 11.74 -8.81 15.84
C ALA A 106 12.91 -9.81 16.00
N LYS A 107 12.61 -11.11 16.06
CA LYS A 107 13.62 -12.17 16.17
C LYS A 107 14.52 -12.23 14.95
N ALA A 108 13.96 -12.09 13.76
CA ALA A 108 14.74 -12.11 12.53
C ALA A 108 15.64 -10.88 12.38
N LEU A 109 15.15 -9.70 12.78
CA LEU A 109 15.92 -8.46 12.80
C LEU A 109 17.12 -8.61 13.75
N ASN A 110 16.88 -9.04 14.97
CA ASN A 110 17.93 -9.33 15.97
C ASN A 110 19.00 -10.30 15.41
N ALA A 111 18.57 -11.41 14.81
CA ALA A 111 19.49 -12.37 14.21
C ALA A 111 20.27 -11.82 13.00
N SER A 112 19.71 -10.85 12.27
CA SER A 112 20.34 -10.28 11.08
C SER A 112 21.53 -9.37 11.41
N PHE A 113 21.58 -8.79 12.61
CA PHE A 113 22.70 -7.99 13.09
C PHE A 113 23.97 -8.80 13.33
N SER A 114 23.89 -10.11 13.57
CA SER A 114 25.07 -10.97 13.66
C SER A 114 25.66 -11.39 12.31
N ASN A 115 25.06 -10.98 11.19
CA ASN A 115 25.49 -11.38 9.85
C ASN A 115 25.43 -10.20 8.88
N ILE A 116 24.36 -10.08 8.10
CA ILE A 116 24.27 -9.16 6.95
C ILE A 116 24.15 -7.68 7.38
N LEU A 117 23.67 -7.41 8.60
CA LEU A 117 23.54 -6.06 9.15
C LEU A 117 24.59 -5.74 10.21
N SER A 118 25.64 -6.56 10.32
CA SER A 118 26.70 -6.39 11.33
C SER A 118 27.45 -5.06 11.21
N ASN A 119 27.49 -4.47 10.02
CA ASN A 119 28.07 -3.16 9.78
C ASN A 119 27.04 -2.02 9.62
N PHE A 120 25.75 -2.24 9.93
CA PHE A 120 24.72 -1.20 9.76
C PHE A 120 25.04 0.05 10.58
N GLY A 121 25.16 1.23 9.98
CA GLY A 121 25.64 2.45 10.67
C GLY A 121 27.14 2.70 10.53
N LYS A 122 27.87 1.79 9.87
CA LYS A 122 29.33 1.79 9.66
C LYS A 122 29.69 1.34 8.23
N GLU A 123 28.77 1.49 7.29
CA GLU A 123 29.00 1.13 5.89
C GLU A 123 30.05 2.04 5.23
N GLU A 124 30.92 1.46 4.41
CA GLU A 124 32.01 2.19 3.73
C GLU A 124 31.69 2.49 2.25
N ILE A 125 30.74 1.74 1.67
CA ILE A 125 30.43 1.80 0.24
C ILE A 125 29.39 2.90 -0.06
N THR A 126 28.36 3.00 0.77
CA THR A 126 27.24 3.95 0.67
C THR A 126 27.59 5.26 1.36
N SER A 127 26.87 6.33 1.02
CA SER A 127 27.05 7.63 1.67
C SER A 127 26.39 7.71 3.04
N SER A 128 25.36 6.89 3.28
CA SER A 128 24.68 6.73 4.56
C SER A 128 24.16 5.29 4.72
N SER A 129 23.61 4.98 5.89
CA SER A 129 22.94 3.70 6.17
C SER A 129 21.47 3.81 5.81
N HIS A 130 20.88 2.77 5.22
CA HIS A 130 19.52 2.80 4.70
C HIS A 130 18.66 1.72 5.33
N LEU A 131 17.54 2.10 5.96
CA LEU A 131 16.63 1.17 6.64
C LEU A 131 16.09 0.10 5.68
N GLU A 132 15.93 0.45 4.41
CA GLU A 132 15.44 -0.41 3.33
C GLU A 132 16.32 -1.64 3.10
N LYS A 133 17.59 -1.61 3.54
CA LYS A 133 18.48 -2.78 3.55
C LYS A 133 17.82 -3.97 4.24
N LEU A 134 17.00 -3.74 5.26
CA LEU A 134 16.19 -4.78 5.93
C LEU A 134 15.29 -5.57 4.96
N CYS A 135 14.65 -4.86 4.02
CA CYS A 135 13.71 -5.44 3.05
C CYS A 135 14.40 -6.12 1.87
N LEU A 136 15.64 -5.74 1.58
CA LEU A 136 16.44 -6.40 0.55
C LEU A 136 16.89 -7.80 0.99
N ILE A 137 17.02 -8.02 2.31
CA ILE A 137 17.59 -9.25 2.86
C ILE A 137 16.53 -10.32 3.07
N LYS A 138 15.41 -9.97 3.72
CA LYS A 138 14.42 -10.97 4.16
C LYS A 138 13.19 -11.01 3.24
N SER A 139 12.91 -12.18 2.68
CA SER A 139 11.65 -12.45 1.99
C SER A 139 10.47 -12.26 2.95
N GLY A 140 9.46 -11.49 2.54
CA GLY A 140 8.27 -11.19 3.36
C GLY A 140 8.37 -9.92 4.20
N VAL A 141 9.48 -9.19 4.15
CA VAL A 141 9.56 -7.80 4.64
C VAL A 141 9.42 -6.88 3.43
N GLY A 142 8.27 -6.23 3.32
CA GLY A 142 7.92 -5.39 2.19
C GLY A 142 7.99 -3.89 2.52
N LYS A 143 7.56 -3.06 1.58
CA LYS A 143 7.41 -1.62 1.78
C LYS A 143 6.52 -1.23 2.96
N ASP A 144 5.49 -2.03 3.23
CA ASP A 144 4.55 -1.82 4.34
C ASP A 144 5.30 -1.92 5.67
N SER A 145 6.13 -2.95 5.80
CA SER A 145 7.06 -3.12 6.91
C SER A 145 8.05 -1.96 7.05
N VAL A 146 8.62 -1.44 5.94
CA VAL A 146 9.51 -0.26 5.99
C VAL A 146 8.74 0.96 6.49
N SER A 147 7.55 1.18 5.94
CA SER A 147 6.69 2.30 6.28
C SER A 147 6.31 2.26 7.75
N ASP A 148 5.86 1.12 8.25
CA ASP A 148 5.52 0.92 9.67
C ASP A 148 6.71 1.17 10.58
N PHE A 149 7.88 0.61 10.22
CA PHE A 149 9.10 0.82 11.00
C PHE A 149 9.46 2.31 11.02
N THR A 150 9.51 2.94 9.86
CA THR A 150 9.81 4.37 9.71
C THR A 150 8.82 5.21 10.51
N THR A 151 7.52 4.91 10.41
CA THR A 151 6.45 5.63 11.13
C THR A 151 6.62 5.55 12.64
N ASN A 152 7.01 4.39 13.18
CA ASN A 152 7.31 4.26 14.60
C ASN A 152 8.50 5.13 15.02
N LEU A 153 9.55 5.18 14.20
CA LEU A 153 10.77 5.92 14.52
C LEU A 153 10.62 7.44 14.37
N ILE A 154 9.78 7.90 13.43
CA ILE A 154 9.48 9.33 13.26
C ILE A 154 8.19 9.77 13.96
N LYS A 155 7.62 8.94 14.83
CA LYS A 155 6.30 9.15 15.44
C LYS A 155 6.20 10.49 16.17
N SER A 156 7.25 10.88 16.91
CA SER A 156 7.30 12.20 17.57
C SER A 156 7.10 13.35 16.60
N PHE A 157 7.75 13.30 15.44
CA PHE A 157 7.62 14.33 14.41
C PHE A 157 6.19 14.38 13.84
N LEU A 158 5.59 13.23 13.53
CA LEU A 158 4.22 13.19 12.99
C LEU A 158 3.19 13.71 14.00
N LEU A 159 3.36 13.41 15.29
CA LEU A 159 2.52 13.92 16.37
C LEU A 159 2.63 15.45 16.49
N GLU A 160 3.85 15.98 16.47
CA GLU A 160 4.10 17.42 16.56
C GLU A 160 3.59 18.17 15.32
N TYR A 161 3.86 17.64 14.12
CA TYR A 161 3.36 18.14 12.84
C TYR A 161 1.82 18.20 12.83
N THR A 162 1.16 17.14 13.30
CA THR A 162 -0.30 17.09 13.39
C THR A 162 -0.84 18.08 14.41
N GLN A 163 -0.30 18.10 15.63
CA GLN A 163 -0.74 19.00 16.68
C GLN A 163 -0.61 20.48 16.27
N GLU A 164 0.50 20.84 15.62
CA GLU A 164 0.73 22.19 15.14
C GLU A 164 -0.36 22.62 14.14
N PHE A 165 -0.66 21.77 13.16
CA PHE A 165 -1.74 22.03 12.21
C PHE A 165 -3.10 22.14 12.90
N SER A 166 -3.42 21.16 13.75
CA SER A 166 -4.74 20.99 14.35
C SER A 166 -5.09 22.11 15.31
N THR A 167 -4.17 22.52 16.18
CA THR A 167 -4.42 23.60 17.15
C THR A 167 -4.65 24.97 16.49
N LYS A 168 -4.08 25.18 15.29
CA LYS A 168 -4.25 26.42 14.51
C LYS A 168 -5.49 26.40 13.61
N ASN A 169 -5.90 25.23 13.10
CA ASN A 169 -6.87 25.15 12.00
C ASN A 169 -8.17 24.41 12.33
N ILE A 170 -8.23 23.65 13.43
CA ILE A 170 -9.39 22.82 13.79
C ILE A 170 -10.09 23.41 15.01
N ASN A 171 -11.42 23.39 15.00
CA ASN A 171 -12.20 23.82 16.15
C ASN A 171 -11.92 22.89 17.36
N LYS A 172 -11.70 23.50 18.54
CA LYS A 172 -11.41 22.79 19.80
C LYS A 172 -12.36 21.63 20.12
N LYS A 173 -13.62 21.68 19.69
CA LYS A 173 -14.61 20.60 19.90
C LYS A 173 -14.20 19.26 19.27
N PHE A 174 -13.33 19.28 18.27
CA PHE A 174 -12.81 18.09 17.61
C PHE A 174 -11.43 17.67 18.13
N LEU A 175 -10.85 18.41 19.07
CA LEU A 175 -9.53 18.15 19.64
C LEU A 175 -9.68 17.52 21.02
N LYS A 176 -8.80 16.57 21.33
CA LYS A 176 -8.67 15.97 22.66
C LYS A 176 -7.21 15.81 23.03
N GLU A 177 -6.94 15.75 24.32
CA GLU A 177 -5.63 15.37 24.83
C GLU A 177 -5.51 13.84 24.86
N PHE A 178 -4.39 13.34 24.34
CA PHE A 178 -4.05 11.93 24.32
C PHE A 178 -2.67 11.73 24.95
N ASN A 179 -2.54 10.78 25.87
CA ASN A 179 -1.24 10.26 26.27
C ASN A 179 -0.81 9.23 25.22
N VAL A 180 0.19 9.58 24.42
CA VAL A 180 0.67 8.71 23.34
C VAL A 180 1.90 7.96 23.84
N GLU A 181 1.86 6.64 23.68
CA GLU A 181 2.96 5.76 24.06
C GLU A 181 4.06 5.70 22.99
N LYS A 182 5.28 5.40 23.44
CA LYS A 182 6.46 5.17 22.58
C LYS A 182 6.68 6.28 21.55
N VAL A 183 6.78 7.52 22.02
CA VAL A 183 6.89 8.72 21.18
C VAL A 183 8.32 8.91 20.67
N HIS A 184 9.30 8.76 21.55
CA HIS A 184 10.73 8.76 21.22
C HIS A 184 11.49 7.84 22.18
N PHE A 185 12.69 7.44 21.78
CA PHE A 185 13.54 6.58 22.59
C PHE A 185 14.53 7.43 23.41
N ASN A 186 14.64 7.16 24.71
CA ASN A 186 15.64 7.77 25.57
C ASN A 186 16.85 6.83 25.67
N TYR A 187 17.99 7.23 25.09
CA TYR A 187 19.21 6.43 25.08
C TYR A 187 19.93 6.34 26.44
N GLN A 188 19.73 7.30 27.34
CA GLN A 188 20.31 7.27 28.69
C GLN A 188 19.65 6.18 29.54
N THR A 189 18.32 6.12 29.52
CA THR A 189 17.55 5.12 30.27
C THR A 189 17.27 3.84 29.47
N ARG A 190 17.50 3.87 28.14
CA ARG A 190 17.19 2.81 27.17
C ARG A 190 15.71 2.40 27.16
N THR A 191 14.83 3.39 27.31
CA THR A 191 13.38 3.20 27.38
C THR A 191 12.65 4.11 26.40
N TRP A 192 11.49 3.65 25.94
CA TRP A 192 10.55 4.47 25.20
C TRP A 192 9.83 5.46 26.13
N VAL A 193 9.67 6.70 25.67
CA VAL A 193 9.04 7.79 26.43
C VAL A 193 7.64 8.05 25.90
N ASN A 194 6.68 8.22 26.82
CA ASN A 194 5.31 8.62 26.51
C ASN A 194 5.17 10.15 26.61
N LYS A 195 4.28 10.76 25.83
CA LYS A 195 4.07 12.23 25.83
C LYS A 195 2.61 12.56 25.52
N ASN A 196 2.12 13.65 26.10
CA ASN A 196 0.76 14.14 25.84
C ASN A 196 0.72 15.03 24.60
N PHE A 197 -0.34 14.88 23.81
CA PHE A 197 -0.60 15.72 22.63
C PHE A 197 -2.08 16.10 22.55
N THR A 198 -2.36 17.31 22.08
CA THR A 198 -3.69 17.77 21.69
C THR A 198 -3.90 17.48 20.20
N LEU A 199 -4.68 16.45 19.89
CA LEU A 199 -4.82 15.90 18.54
C LEU A 199 -6.29 15.86 18.10
N PRO A 200 -6.53 15.84 16.77
CA PRO A 200 -7.88 15.65 16.23
C PRO A 200 -8.38 14.25 16.58
N SER A 201 -9.58 14.18 17.16
CA SER A 201 -10.19 12.93 17.64
C SER A 201 -11.26 12.42 16.68
N TYR A 202 -11.18 11.14 16.34
CA TYR A 202 -12.15 10.43 15.52
C TYR A 202 -12.40 9.03 16.08
N ASN A 203 -13.67 8.64 16.26
CA ASN A 203 -14.09 7.34 16.81
C ASN A 203 -13.36 6.90 18.09
N GLY A 204 -13.02 7.85 18.98
CA GLY A 204 -12.36 7.57 20.25
C GLY A 204 -10.83 7.46 20.19
N ASP A 205 -10.24 7.57 18.99
CA ASP A 205 -8.78 7.59 18.78
C ASP A 205 -8.33 8.95 18.22
N PHE A 206 -7.02 9.17 18.11
CA PHE A 206 -6.43 10.32 17.43
C PHE A 206 -6.16 10.01 15.95
N VAL A 207 -5.96 11.07 15.17
CA VAL A 207 -5.62 11.00 13.75
C VAL A 207 -4.32 11.74 13.50
N LEU A 208 -3.43 11.18 12.67
CA LEU A 208 -2.15 11.77 12.27
C LEU A 208 -2.20 12.29 10.84
N LEU A 209 -1.64 13.47 10.63
CA LEU A 209 -1.30 14.00 9.32
C LEU A 209 0.14 13.65 8.97
N THR A 210 0.37 13.34 7.69
CA THR A 210 1.70 13.00 7.17
C THR A 210 2.06 13.91 6.01
N PRO A 211 3.29 14.46 5.97
CA PRO A 211 3.76 15.23 4.82
C PRO A 211 3.72 14.42 3.52
N ARG A 212 3.25 15.03 2.43
CA ARG A 212 3.15 14.34 1.12
C ARG A 212 4.49 13.98 0.52
N ASP A 213 5.52 14.76 0.81
CA ASP A 213 6.85 14.69 0.19
C ASP A 213 7.72 13.55 0.72
N ILE A 214 7.25 12.84 1.75
CA ILE A 214 7.86 11.61 2.28
C ILE A 214 7.07 10.34 1.93
N LEU A 215 6.00 10.46 1.14
CA LEU A 215 5.14 9.34 0.76
C LEU A 215 5.50 8.75 -0.61
N THR A 216 5.20 7.47 -0.77
CA THR A 216 5.18 6.72 -2.03
C THR A 216 3.92 5.84 -2.11
N LYS A 217 3.59 5.32 -3.29
CA LYS A 217 2.41 4.44 -3.53
C LYS A 217 2.80 3.00 -3.85
N ASP A 218 3.78 2.85 -4.73
CA ASP A 218 4.24 1.54 -5.21
C ASP A 218 5.37 1.07 -4.32
N ASP A 219 6.45 0.52 -4.87
CA ASP A 219 7.64 0.17 -4.10
C ASP A 219 8.39 1.42 -3.63
N THR A 220 9.09 1.29 -2.50
CA THR A 220 10.08 2.26 -2.01
C THR A 220 11.20 2.42 -3.04
N TRP A 221 11.92 3.56 -2.99
CA TRP A 221 12.99 3.84 -3.95
C TRP A 221 14.03 2.71 -4.01
N ILE A 222 14.46 2.24 -2.83
CA ILE A 222 15.29 1.05 -2.64
C ILE A 222 14.34 -0.13 -2.39
N ASN A 223 14.30 -1.10 -3.29
CA ASN A 223 13.43 -2.27 -3.15
C ASN A 223 13.98 -3.51 -3.86
N ARG A 224 13.49 -4.69 -3.45
CA ARG A 224 13.99 -5.99 -3.93
C ARG A 224 13.66 -6.24 -5.41
N ASN A 225 12.48 -5.85 -5.86
CA ASN A 225 12.05 -6.10 -7.24
C ASN A 225 12.98 -5.41 -8.24
N ASP A 226 13.33 -4.15 -7.98
CA ASP A 226 14.26 -3.34 -8.75
C ASP A 226 15.68 -3.93 -8.69
N MET A 227 16.16 -4.31 -7.49
CA MET A 227 17.47 -4.92 -7.31
C MET A 227 17.65 -6.21 -8.12
N VAL A 228 16.65 -7.08 -8.14
CA VAL A 228 16.70 -8.33 -8.92
C VAL A 228 16.58 -8.06 -10.41
N ALA A 229 15.69 -7.14 -10.81
CA ALA A 229 15.48 -6.80 -12.22
C ALA A 229 16.73 -6.19 -12.87
N ASP A 230 17.46 -5.35 -12.13
CA ASP A 230 18.68 -4.69 -12.60
C ASP A 230 19.98 -5.32 -12.07
N PHE A 231 19.95 -6.62 -11.74
CA PHE A 231 21.09 -7.32 -11.15
C PHE A 231 22.40 -7.12 -11.94
N ARG A 232 22.31 -7.21 -13.27
CA ARG A 232 23.45 -7.02 -14.18
C ARG A 232 23.94 -5.57 -14.21
N GLY A 233 23.03 -4.59 -14.20
CA GLY A 233 23.40 -3.18 -14.13
C GLY A 233 24.13 -2.85 -12.83
N ILE A 234 23.68 -3.44 -11.72
CA ILE A 234 24.35 -3.31 -10.42
C ILE A 234 25.77 -3.88 -10.49
N CYS A 235 25.96 -5.09 -11.01
CA CYS A 235 27.29 -5.68 -11.19
C CYS A 235 28.20 -4.77 -12.01
N ASN A 236 27.70 -4.23 -13.12
CA ASN A 236 28.46 -3.31 -13.98
C ASN A 236 28.83 -1.99 -13.29
N SER A 237 28.10 -1.57 -12.26
CA SER A 237 28.41 -0.38 -11.47
C SER A 237 29.56 -0.58 -10.46
N ILE A 238 29.96 -1.84 -10.20
CA ILE A 238 31.01 -2.19 -9.26
C ILE A 238 32.39 -1.82 -9.86
N PRO A 239 33.19 -0.97 -9.18
CA PRO A 239 34.49 -0.56 -9.70
C PRO A 239 35.54 -1.68 -9.75
N ASN A 240 35.48 -2.61 -8.79
CA ASN A 240 36.39 -3.75 -8.73
C ASN A 240 36.00 -4.79 -9.80
N GLU A 241 36.83 -4.90 -10.84
CA GLU A 241 36.62 -5.81 -11.97
C GLU A 241 36.55 -7.27 -11.55
N GLN A 242 37.46 -7.72 -10.68
CA GLN A 242 37.47 -9.10 -10.19
C GLN A 242 36.17 -9.44 -9.46
N LEU A 243 35.71 -8.55 -8.57
CA LEU A 243 34.46 -8.75 -7.83
C LEU A 243 33.25 -8.76 -8.77
N ARG A 244 33.20 -7.81 -9.72
CA ARG A 244 32.13 -7.75 -10.72
C ARG A 244 32.03 -9.04 -11.53
N ASP A 245 33.14 -9.56 -12.00
CA ASP A 245 33.17 -10.76 -12.84
C ASP A 245 32.83 -12.01 -12.02
N GLN A 246 33.30 -12.10 -10.76
CA GLN A 246 32.95 -13.19 -9.84
C GLN A 246 31.45 -13.22 -9.53
N LEU A 247 30.84 -12.06 -9.25
CA LEU A 247 29.40 -11.96 -8.99
C LEU A 247 28.58 -12.30 -10.23
N SER A 248 28.99 -11.81 -11.40
CA SER A 248 28.32 -12.06 -12.67
C SER A 248 28.39 -13.54 -13.07
N GLU A 249 29.56 -14.18 -12.93
CA GLU A 249 29.73 -15.61 -13.16
C GLU A 249 28.86 -16.43 -12.22
N TYR A 250 28.92 -16.16 -10.90
CA TYR A 250 28.15 -16.93 -9.93
C TYR A 250 26.64 -16.81 -10.15
N PHE A 251 26.15 -15.60 -10.45
CA PHE A 251 24.75 -15.38 -10.76
C PHE A 251 24.31 -16.16 -12.00
N ASN A 252 25.08 -16.08 -13.09
CA ASN A 252 24.76 -16.79 -14.34
C ASN A 252 24.80 -18.32 -14.14
N ARG A 253 25.73 -18.83 -13.33
CA ARG A 253 25.81 -20.27 -13.00
C ARG A 253 24.61 -20.77 -12.21
N CYS A 254 23.95 -19.90 -11.43
CA CYS A 254 22.73 -20.25 -10.70
C CYS A 254 21.48 -20.27 -11.59
N LEU A 255 21.55 -19.77 -12.83
CA LEU A 255 20.41 -19.70 -13.75
C LEU A 255 20.36 -20.94 -14.67
N PRO A 256 19.17 -21.54 -14.87
CA PRO A 256 18.98 -22.55 -15.90
C PRO A 256 18.90 -21.90 -17.30
N ASP A 257 19.11 -22.69 -18.36
CA ASP A 257 19.11 -22.20 -19.76
C ASP A 257 17.83 -21.43 -20.15
N ASN A 258 16.68 -21.85 -19.61
CA ASN A 258 15.37 -21.22 -19.83
C ASN A 258 14.84 -20.55 -18.56
N ALA A 259 15.66 -19.69 -17.95
CA ALA A 259 15.33 -19.00 -16.70
C ALA A 259 14.05 -18.16 -16.80
N LYS A 260 13.18 -18.32 -15.80
CA LYS A 260 11.98 -17.51 -15.57
C LYS A 260 12.25 -16.54 -14.42
N LYS A 261 11.35 -15.57 -14.22
CA LYS A 261 11.46 -14.57 -13.15
C LYS A 261 11.84 -15.15 -11.77
N LYS A 262 11.24 -16.28 -11.38
CA LYS A 262 11.53 -16.95 -10.11
C LYS A 262 12.96 -17.49 -10.00
N ASP A 263 13.56 -17.88 -11.12
CA ASP A 263 14.93 -18.38 -11.16
C ASP A 263 15.92 -17.22 -10.96
N PHE A 264 15.62 -16.04 -11.53
CA PHE A 264 16.38 -14.82 -11.25
C PHE A 264 16.30 -14.38 -9.79
N GLU A 265 15.12 -14.44 -9.19
CA GLU A 265 14.93 -14.16 -7.75
C GLU A 265 15.76 -15.13 -6.90
N ALA A 266 15.69 -16.44 -7.18
CA ALA A 266 16.46 -17.45 -6.44
C ALA A 266 17.98 -17.28 -6.63
N ALA A 267 18.44 -16.98 -7.85
CA ALA A 267 19.86 -16.73 -8.12
C ALA A 267 20.36 -15.48 -7.38
N ALA A 268 19.57 -14.40 -7.37
CA ALA A 268 19.92 -13.19 -6.63
C ALA A 268 20.05 -13.47 -5.13
N ASP A 269 19.14 -14.26 -4.56
CA ASP A 269 19.17 -14.65 -3.15
C ASP A 269 20.45 -15.41 -2.77
N LEU A 270 20.89 -16.33 -3.64
CA LEU A 270 22.14 -17.07 -3.46
C LEU A 270 23.36 -16.14 -3.50
N VAL A 271 23.37 -15.18 -4.42
CA VAL A 271 24.47 -14.20 -4.52
C VAL A 271 24.49 -13.31 -3.30
N ILE A 272 23.36 -12.73 -2.89
CA ILE A 272 23.26 -11.84 -1.73
C ILE A 272 23.70 -12.56 -0.45
N LYS A 273 23.29 -13.81 -0.28
CA LYS A 273 23.68 -14.62 0.88
C LYS A 273 25.20 -14.87 0.94
N SER A 274 25.82 -15.03 -0.23
CA SER A 274 27.26 -15.34 -0.34
C SER A 274 28.12 -14.08 -0.37
N ASN A 275 27.58 -12.96 -0.86
CA ASN A 275 28.25 -11.67 -1.03
C ASN A 275 27.33 -10.51 -0.60
N PRO A 276 27.16 -10.28 0.71
CA PRO A 276 26.28 -9.24 1.23
C PRO A 276 26.61 -7.82 0.74
N THR A 277 27.87 -7.56 0.41
CA THR A 277 28.36 -6.28 -0.14
C THR A 277 27.70 -5.88 -1.45
N PHE A 278 27.11 -6.84 -2.19
CA PHE A 278 26.30 -6.54 -3.38
C PHE A 278 25.15 -5.58 -3.06
N ILE A 279 24.52 -5.72 -1.89
CA ILE A 279 23.43 -4.84 -1.45
C ILE A 279 23.91 -3.39 -1.34
N ASP A 280 25.10 -3.19 -0.78
CA ASP A 280 25.64 -1.85 -0.57
C ASP A 280 25.99 -1.17 -1.91
N TYR A 281 26.43 -1.93 -2.92
CA TYR A 281 26.60 -1.41 -4.28
C TYR A 281 25.28 -1.04 -4.95
N TYR A 282 24.23 -1.86 -4.76
CA TYR A 282 22.89 -1.49 -5.22
C TYR A 282 22.42 -0.18 -4.59
N ILE A 283 22.52 -0.06 -3.27
CA ILE A 283 22.11 1.16 -2.55
C ILE A 283 22.93 2.36 -3.03
N LYS A 284 24.25 2.23 -3.19
CA LYS A 284 25.11 3.29 -3.75
C LYS A 284 24.67 3.73 -5.15
N MET A 285 24.26 2.79 -5.99
CA MET A 285 23.71 3.09 -7.31
C MET A 285 22.41 3.90 -7.19
N LYS A 286 21.53 3.55 -6.24
CA LYS A 286 20.27 4.27 -5.97
C LYS A 286 20.49 5.67 -5.38
N GLU A 287 21.50 5.86 -4.53
CA GLU A 287 21.95 7.17 -4.04
C GLU A 287 22.41 8.06 -5.21
N ARG A 288 23.18 7.52 -6.16
CA ARG A 288 23.63 8.29 -7.35
C ARG A 288 22.49 8.70 -8.27
N GLN A 289 21.42 7.90 -8.32
CA GLN A 289 20.23 8.15 -9.15
C GLN A 289 19.13 8.95 -8.42
N SER A 290 19.42 9.46 -7.21
CA SER A 290 18.44 10.00 -6.27
C SER A 290 17.73 11.27 -6.73
N ARG A 291 18.31 12.04 -7.67
CA ARG A 291 17.72 13.30 -8.18
C ARG A 291 16.27 13.12 -8.66
N SER A 292 15.93 11.94 -9.16
CA SER A 292 14.57 11.64 -9.63
C SER A 292 13.65 10.98 -8.59
N ALA A 293 14.14 10.68 -7.37
CA ALA A 293 13.38 9.94 -6.37
C ALA A 293 12.17 10.74 -5.84
N HIS A 294 12.40 11.99 -5.40
CA HIS A 294 11.30 12.86 -4.95
C HIS A 294 10.32 13.15 -6.08
N GLU A 295 10.80 13.48 -7.28
CA GLU A 295 9.93 13.76 -8.43
C GLU A 295 9.04 12.56 -8.77
N LYS A 296 9.61 11.36 -8.88
CA LYS A 296 8.86 10.13 -9.21
C LYS A 296 7.89 9.73 -8.11
N SER A 297 8.29 9.83 -6.83
CA SER A 297 7.40 9.50 -5.71
C SER A 297 6.28 10.53 -5.57
N MET A 298 6.60 11.82 -5.64
CA MET A 298 5.61 12.90 -5.60
C MET A 298 4.62 12.80 -6.76
N GLU A 299 5.08 12.50 -7.98
CA GLU A 299 4.19 12.28 -9.13
C GLU A 299 3.16 11.18 -8.84
N LYS A 300 3.59 10.04 -8.28
CA LYS A 300 2.69 8.94 -7.88
C LYS A 300 1.73 9.32 -6.76
N VAL A 301 2.20 10.09 -5.77
CA VAL A 301 1.39 10.56 -4.65
C VAL A 301 0.33 11.55 -5.14
N LEU A 302 0.71 12.53 -5.96
CA LEU A 302 -0.21 13.52 -6.54
C LEU A 302 -1.23 12.87 -7.48
N GLU A 303 -0.81 11.87 -8.26
CA GLU A 303 -1.74 11.07 -9.05
C GLU A 303 -2.73 10.32 -8.15
N SER A 304 -2.24 9.70 -7.08
CA SER A 304 -3.09 9.02 -6.09
C SER A 304 -4.03 9.98 -5.37
N GLU A 305 -3.56 11.18 -5.03
CA GLU A 305 -4.37 12.23 -4.41
C GLU A 305 -5.46 12.72 -5.38
N SER A 306 -5.09 13.01 -6.62
CA SER A 306 -6.03 13.42 -7.66
C SER A 306 -7.10 12.35 -7.92
N VAL A 307 -6.70 11.10 -7.88
CA VAL A 307 -7.57 9.96 -8.12
C VAL A 307 -8.45 9.65 -6.91
N PHE A 308 -7.87 9.34 -5.75
CA PHE A 308 -8.62 8.98 -4.56
C PHE A 308 -9.40 10.19 -4.08
N ILE A 309 -8.76 11.33 -3.81
CA ILE A 309 -9.45 12.48 -3.25
C ILE A 309 -10.37 13.12 -4.28
N ASN A 310 -9.85 13.64 -5.39
CA ASN A 310 -10.71 14.47 -6.25
C ASN A 310 -11.73 13.64 -7.05
N LYS A 311 -11.36 12.46 -7.56
CA LYS A 311 -12.29 11.64 -8.36
C LYS A 311 -13.20 10.78 -7.50
N VAL A 312 -12.75 10.21 -6.36
CA VAL A 312 -13.67 9.49 -5.48
C VAL A 312 -14.55 10.46 -4.68
N GLN A 313 -14.09 11.66 -4.32
CA GLN A 313 -14.99 12.66 -3.75
C GLN A 313 -16.07 13.05 -4.76
N LYS A 314 -15.69 13.37 -6.02
CA LYS A 314 -16.68 13.61 -7.09
C LYS A 314 -17.57 12.39 -7.33
N LEU A 315 -17.04 11.17 -7.23
CA LEU A 315 -17.82 9.92 -7.32
C LEU A 315 -18.88 9.88 -6.22
N ILE A 316 -18.49 10.14 -4.98
CA ILE A 316 -19.39 10.14 -3.82
C ILE A 316 -20.42 11.26 -3.98
N ASP A 317 -19.98 12.49 -4.26
CA ASP A 317 -20.87 13.64 -4.43
C ASP A 317 -21.89 13.41 -5.55
N SER A 318 -21.47 12.88 -6.70
CA SER A 318 -22.39 12.51 -7.79
C SER A 318 -23.34 11.37 -7.43
N ILE A 319 -22.91 10.39 -6.64
CA ILE A 319 -23.80 9.35 -6.10
C ILE A 319 -24.89 9.99 -5.21
N PHE A 320 -24.56 11.03 -4.44
CA PHE A 320 -25.50 11.70 -3.54
C PHE A 320 -26.40 12.73 -4.24
N GLU A 321 -25.84 13.58 -5.10
CA GLU A 321 -26.56 14.64 -5.81
C GLU A 321 -27.58 14.07 -6.79
N TYR A 322 -27.24 13.02 -7.53
CA TYR A 322 -28.17 12.40 -8.49
C TYR A 322 -29.18 11.47 -7.83
N ASN A 323 -29.00 11.08 -6.56
CA ASN A 323 -29.59 9.83 -6.10
C ASN A 323 -29.89 9.74 -4.59
N ASN A 324 -30.48 10.78 -4.01
CA ASN A 324 -31.19 10.67 -2.72
C ASN A 324 -32.25 9.52 -2.72
N LYS A 325 -32.76 9.07 -3.88
CA LYS A 325 -33.61 7.86 -4.01
C LYS A 325 -32.83 6.54 -3.96
N PHE A 326 -31.59 6.49 -4.45
CA PHE A 326 -30.82 5.25 -4.61
C PHE A 326 -30.54 4.53 -3.29
N PHE A 327 -30.27 5.28 -2.22
CA PHE A 327 -30.00 4.74 -0.89
C PHE A 327 -31.26 4.46 -0.04
N HIS A 328 -32.42 4.96 -0.48
CA HIS A 328 -33.69 4.84 0.27
C HIS A 328 -34.69 3.84 -0.35
N GLU A 329 -34.43 3.32 -1.55
CA GLU A 329 -35.24 2.25 -2.13
C GLU A 329 -34.98 0.91 -1.41
N LYS A 330 -36.06 0.18 -1.06
CA LYS A 330 -36.04 -1.16 -0.44
C LYS A 330 -35.62 -2.25 -1.44
N HIS A 331 -34.42 -2.13 -2.01
CA HIS A 331 -33.79 -3.19 -2.79
C HIS A 331 -33.16 -4.23 -1.89
N ASP A 332 -33.04 -5.48 -2.33
CA ASP A 332 -32.23 -6.47 -1.62
C ASP A 332 -30.73 -6.18 -1.80
N THR A 333 -29.88 -6.88 -1.04
CA THR A 333 -28.43 -6.66 -1.12
C THR A 333 -27.82 -6.94 -2.50
N LEU A 334 -28.47 -7.75 -3.36
CA LEU A 334 -27.95 -8.08 -4.69
C LEU A 334 -28.16 -6.92 -5.65
N GLU A 335 -29.37 -6.37 -5.69
CA GLU A 335 -29.68 -5.22 -6.54
C GLU A 335 -28.88 -3.98 -6.12
N GLU A 336 -28.73 -3.73 -4.81
CA GLU A 336 -27.87 -2.63 -4.33
C GLU A 336 -26.41 -2.84 -4.78
N SER A 337 -25.89 -4.06 -4.60
CA SER A 337 -24.52 -4.39 -5.02
C SER A 337 -24.31 -4.23 -6.52
N TYR A 338 -25.23 -4.75 -7.33
CA TYR A 338 -25.16 -4.68 -8.78
C TYR A 338 -25.20 -3.23 -9.26
N LYS A 339 -26.10 -2.41 -8.72
CA LYS A 339 -26.18 -0.99 -9.06
C LYS A 339 -24.88 -0.24 -8.75
N ARG A 340 -24.23 -0.54 -7.62
CA ARG A 340 -22.93 0.04 -7.26
C ARG A 340 -21.80 -0.42 -8.17
N VAL A 341 -21.78 -1.70 -8.55
CA VAL A 341 -20.85 -2.24 -9.55
C VAL A 341 -21.03 -1.54 -10.91
N MET A 342 -22.27 -1.39 -11.38
CA MET A 342 -22.55 -0.71 -12.65
C MET A 342 -22.17 0.77 -12.62
N TYR A 343 -22.31 1.42 -11.47
CA TYR A 343 -21.84 2.79 -11.30
C TYR A 343 -20.31 2.88 -11.34
N LEU A 344 -19.61 1.97 -10.66
CA LEU A 344 -18.16 1.87 -10.72
C LEU A 344 -17.68 1.61 -12.16
N LYS A 345 -18.38 0.74 -12.91
CA LYS A 345 -18.16 0.51 -14.34
C LYS A 345 -18.28 1.80 -15.14
N GLN A 346 -19.38 2.54 -14.98
CA GLN A 346 -19.59 3.83 -15.64
C GLN A 346 -18.42 4.78 -15.40
N VAL A 347 -17.96 4.90 -14.16
CA VAL A 347 -16.88 5.82 -13.81
C VAL A 347 -15.55 5.42 -14.43
N ILE A 348 -15.22 4.13 -14.35
CA ILE A 348 -13.98 3.60 -14.90
C ILE A 348 -13.96 3.79 -16.42
N GLU A 349 -15.06 3.44 -17.09
CA GLU A 349 -15.13 3.41 -18.56
C GLU A 349 -15.30 4.79 -19.17
N ASN A 350 -16.11 5.66 -18.56
CA ASN A 350 -16.62 6.87 -19.21
C ASN A 350 -16.26 8.18 -18.48
N ASN A 351 -15.84 8.13 -17.22
CA ASN A 351 -15.49 9.33 -16.44
C ASN A 351 -13.99 9.44 -16.11
N ASN A 352 -13.14 8.87 -16.97
CA ASN A 352 -11.68 8.82 -16.78
C ASN A 352 -11.25 8.12 -15.48
N GLY A 353 -12.09 7.22 -14.93
CA GLY A 353 -11.75 6.42 -13.76
C GLY A 353 -10.67 5.38 -14.06
N TYR A 354 -10.57 4.88 -15.30
CA TYR A 354 -9.52 3.94 -15.70
C TYR A 354 -8.10 4.43 -15.36
N ARG A 355 -7.87 5.74 -15.35
CA ARG A 355 -6.55 6.34 -15.04
C ARG A 355 -6.02 5.96 -13.65
N VAL A 356 -6.89 5.55 -12.70
CA VAL A 356 -6.46 4.99 -11.39
C VAL A 356 -5.45 3.87 -11.56
N PHE A 357 -5.65 3.08 -12.62
CA PHE A 357 -4.91 1.87 -12.89
C PHE A 357 -3.79 2.09 -13.91
N TYR A 358 -3.32 3.33 -14.13
CA TYR A 358 -2.20 3.62 -15.02
C TYR A 358 -1.18 4.52 -14.32
N LEU A 359 0.08 4.35 -14.69
CA LEU A 359 1.18 5.24 -14.35
C LEU A 359 2.04 5.42 -15.59
N LYS A 360 2.18 6.67 -16.07
CA LYS A 360 2.93 6.99 -17.31
C LYS A 360 2.49 6.16 -18.52
N GLY A 361 1.19 5.92 -18.65
CA GLY A 361 0.62 5.11 -19.72
C GLY A 361 0.76 3.58 -19.54
N ASN A 362 1.46 3.11 -18.50
CA ASN A 362 1.56 1.69 -18.19
C ASN A 362 0.49 1.25 -17.19
N PRO A 363 -0.23 0.14 -17.42
CA PRO A 363 -1.28 -0.32 -16.51
C PRO A 363 -0.70 -0.90 -15.20
N ILE A 364 -1.16 -0.39 -14.06
CA ILE A 364 -0.97 -0.97 -12.72
C ILE A 364 -2.14 -1.93 -12.45
N LYS A 365 -1.88 -3.23 -12.65
CA LYS A 365 -2.90 -4.28 -12.53
C LYS A 365 -2.98 -4.80 -11.09
N ARG A 366 -3.74 -4.13 -10.22
CA ARG A 366 -3.97 -4.56 -8.82
C ARG A 366 -5.46 -4.74 -8.53
N GLU A 367 -5.87 -5.95 -8.12
CA GLU A 367 -7.26 -6.23 -7.69
C GLU A 367 -7.66 -5.37 -6.49
N SER A 368 -6.73 -5.11 -5.56
CA SER A 368 -6.94 -4.34 -4.33
C SER A 368 -7.42 -2.91 -4.58
N ASP A 369 -6.95 -2.24 -5.64
CA ASP A 369 -7.36 -0.87 -5.96
C ASP A 369 -8.84 -0.82 -6.37
N LEU A 370 -9.29 -1.81 -7.14
CA LEU A 370 -10.70 -1.94 -7.54
C LEU A 370 -11.59 -2.29 -6.35
N GLN A 371 -11.12 -3.19 -5.47
CA GLN A 371 -11.80 -3.52 -4.22
C GLN A 371 -11.95 -2.25 -3.36
N LEU A 372 -10.90 -1.45 -3.21
CA LEU A 372 -10.92 -0.21 -2.44
C LEU A 372 -11.93 0.81 -2.99
N MET A 373 -11.93 1.01 -4.31
CA MET A 373 -12.91 1.88 -4.97
C MET A 373 -14.35 1.39 -4.73
N PHE A 374 -14.60 0.08 -4.81
CA PHE A 374 -15.91 -0.47 -4.51
C PHE A 374 -16.31 -0.22 -3.06
N ARG A 375 -15.41 -0.41 -2.09
CA ARG A 375 -15.68 -0.12 -0.66
C ARG A 375 -16.13 1.31 -0.44
N LEU A 376 -15.46 2.27 -1.07
CA LEU A 376 -15.79 3.69 -0.96
C LEU A 376 -17.21 3.99 -1.43
N THR A 377 -17.75 3.23 -2.39
CA THR A 377 -19.16 3.38 -2.79
C THR A 377 -20.12 3.02 -1.65
N TRP A 378 -19.81 2.02 -0.83
CA TRP A 378 -20.68 1.50 0.23
C TRP A 378 -20.76 2.36 1.49
N TYR A 379 -20.02 3.45 1.55
CA TYR A 379 -20.05 4.33 2.70
C TYR A 379 -21.46 4.92 2.89
N ALA A 380 -21.94 4.94 4.14
CA ALA A 380 -23.32 5.26 4.55
C ALA A 380 -24.44 4.31 4.08
N SER A 381 -24.14 3.08 3.65
CA SER A 381 -25.17 2.06 3.49
C SER A 381 -25.68 1.57 4.86
N ILE A 382 -26.98 1.24 4.94
CA ILE A 382 -27.57 0.51 6.07
C ILE A 382 -27.19 -0.97 6.09
N SER A 383 -26.61 -1.47 4.99
CA SER A 383 -26.16 -2.84 4.86
C SER A 383 -24.85 -3.04 5.61
N ASP A 384 -24.71 -4.18 6.28
CA ASP A 384 -23.46 -4.63 6.86
C ASP A 384 -22.52 -5.10 5.74
N VAL A 385 -21.36 -4.45 5.58
CA VAL A 385 -20.41 -4.69 4.49
C VAL A 385 -19.09 -5.18 5.08
N ASN A 386 -18.84 -6.48 4.98
CA ASN A 386 -17.64 -7.13 5.48
C ASN A 386 -16.68 -7.45 4.32
N SER A 387 -15.38 -7.17 4.49
CA SER A 387 -14.32 -7.56 3.57
C SER A 387 -13.66 -8.88 3.99
N GLU A 388 -13.10 -9.62 3.04
CA GLU A 388 -12.28 -10.82 3.28
C GLU A 388 -12.94 -11.88 4.20
N VAL A 389 -14.26 -12.08 4.07
CA VAL A 389 -14.99 -13.03 4.92
C VAL A 389 -14.60 -14.47 4.57
N ASP A 390 -13.88 -15.15 5.46
CA ASP A 390 -13.55 -16.57 5.35
C ASP A 390 -14.44 -17.41 6.29
N ASN A 391 -15.25 -18.31 5.72
CA ASN A 391 -16.03 -19.31 6.46
C ASN A 391 -15.44 -20.72 6.32
N GLY A 392 -14.10 -20.83 6.30
CA GLY A 392 -13.34 -22.08 6.25
C GLY A 392 -13.06 -22.62 4.85
N ARG A 393 -13.24 -21.81 3.79
CA ARG A 393 -13.02 -22.20 2.38
C ARG A 393 -12.34 -21.11 1.54
N GLY A 394 -11.67 -20.16 2.22
CA GLY A 394 -10.95 -19.04 1.64
C GLY A 394 -11.80 -17.76 1.64
N PRO A 395 -11.16 -16.59 1.65
CA PRO A 395 -11.86 -15.30 1.75
C PRO A 395 -12.60 -14.96 0.46
N VAL A 396 -13.80 -14.38 0.60
CA VAL A 396 -14.49 -13.66 -0.46
C VAL A 396 -14.22 -12.16 -0.27
N ASP A 397 -13.97 -11.43 -1.35
CA ASP A 397 -13.59 -10.01 -1.28
C ASP A 397 -14.60 -9.18 -0.48
N TYR A 398 -15.92 -9.31 -0.76
CA TYR A 398 -16.97 -8.70 0.04
C TYR A 398 -18.18 -9.58 0.29
N LYS A 399 -18.77 -9.41 1.47
CA LYS A 399 -20.09 -9.90 1.85
C LYS A 399 -20.93 -8.74 2.36
N ILE A 400 -22.02 -8.46 1.64
CA ILE A 400 -23.01 -7.44 1.99
C ILE A 400 -24.22 -8.13 2.59
N SER A 401 -24.68 -7.72 3.77
CA SER A 401 -25.77 -8.37 4.48
C SER A 401 -26.77 -7.39 5.08
N ARG A 402 -28.05 -7.76 5.01
CA ARG A 402 -29.15 -7.17 5.80
C ARG A 402 -29.83 -8.28 6.61
N GLY A 403 -29.06 -8.88 7.50
CA GLY A 403 -29.47 -10.04 8.30
C GLY A 403 -29.25 -11.38 7.60
N SER A 404 -29.62 -12.47 8.28
CA SER A 404 -29.24 -13.82 7.87
C SER A 404 -29.81 -14.27 6.51
N LYS A 405 -30.97 -13.71 6.11
CA LYS A 405 -31.74 -14.07 4.90
C LYS A 405 -31.37 -13.27 3.65
N ASP A 406 -30.66 -12.16 3.78
CA ASP A 406 -30.24 -11.32 2.65
C ASP A 406 -28.73 -11.06 2.73
N LYS A 407 -27.99 -11.77 1.89
CA LYS A 407 -26.53 -11.76 1.80
C LYS A 407 -26.12 -11.82 0.35
N THR A 408 -25.25 -10.92 -0.09
CA THR A 408 -24.66 -10.92 -1.42
C THR A 408 -23.14 -10.98 -1.33
N LEU A 409 -22.54 -11.84 -2.14
CA LEU A 409 -21.10 -11.96 -2.27
C LEU A 409 -20.63 -11.19 -3.50
N VAL A 410 -19.54 -10.42 -3.39
CA VAL A 410 -18.93 -9.74 -4.54
C VAL A 410 -17.46 -10.15 -4.62
N GLU A 411 -17.03 -10.59 -5.80
CA GLU A 411 -15.66 -11.04 -6.08
C GLU A 411 -15.09 -10.28 -7.28
N PHE A 412 -13.93 -9.66 -7.11
CA PHE A 412 -13.19 -8.93 -8.13
C PHE A 412 -12.07 -9.79 -8.70
N LYS A 413 -11.86 -9.73 -10.01
CA LYS A 413 -10.77 -10.44 -10.70
C LYS A 413 -10.16 -9.58 -11.80
N LEU A 414 -8.86 -9.76 -12.03
CA LEU A 414 -8.21 -9.27 -13.25
C LEU A 414 -8.37 -10.28 -14.39
N ALA A 415 -8.54 -9.79 -15.61
CA ALA A 415 -8.56 -10.61 -16.82
C ALA A 415 -7.22 -11.35 -17.05
N SER A 416 -6.12 -10.80 -16.54
CA SER A 416 -4.78 -11.39 -16.58
C SER A 416 -4.60 -12.59 -15.63
N ASN A 417 -5.57 -12.88 -14.76
CA ASN A 417 -5.47 -13.96 -13.78
C ASN A 417 -5.39 -15.33 -14.49
N SER A 418 -4.27 -16.03 -14.33
CA SER A 418 -4.01 -17.32 -15.01
C SER A 418 -5.00 -18.43 -14.65
N LYS A 419 -5.69 -18.31 -13.51
CA LYS A 419 -6.71 -19.27 -13.05
C LYS A 419 -8.14 -18.81 -13.35
N LEU A 420 -8.34 -17.73 -14.12
CA LEU A 420 -9.66 -17.13 -14.31
C LEU A 420 -10.69 -18.10 -14.91
N LYS A 421 -10.34 -18.87 -15.94
CA LYS A 421 -11.22 -19.88 -16.55
C LYS A 421 -11.68 -20.92 -15.53
N GLN A 422 -10.76 -21.41 -14.70
CA GLN A 422 -11.08 -22.35 -13.62
C GLN A 422 -11.96 -21.70 -12.53
N ASN A 423 -11.67 -20.44 -12.17
CA ASN A 423 -12.46 -19.66 -11.21
C ASN A 423 -13.90 -19.42 -11.72
N LEU A 424 -14.08 -19.20 -13.02
CA LEU A 424 -15.39 -19.04 -13.65
C LEU A 424 -16.15 -20.36 -13.73
N ALA A 425 -15.47 -21.47 -14.00
CA ALA A 425 -16.09 -22.79 -14.08
C ALA A 425 -16.52 -23.36 -12.71
N HIS A 426 -15.74 -23.15 -11.65
CA HIS A 426 -15.91 -23.90 -10.40
C HIS A 426 -16.31 -23.09 -9.15
N ARG A 427 -16.00 -21.79 -9.05
CA ARG A 427 -15.92 -21.14 -7.72
C ARG A 427 -17.18 -20.49 -7.16
N VAL A 428 -18.26 -20.30 -7.92
CA VAL A 428 -19.45 -19.62 -7.38
C VAL A 428 -20.27 -20.55 -6.46
N LYS A 429 -20.46 -21.83 -6.85
CA LYS A 429 -21.28 -22.79 -6.10
C LYS A 429 -20.72 -23.15 -4.71
N VAL A 430 -19.41 -23.07 -4.53
CA VAL A 430 -18.74 -23.43 -3.25
C VAL A 430 -18.95 -22.35 -2.20
N TYR A 431 -18.76 -21.07 -2.56
CA TYR A 431 -18.96 -19.94 -1.65
C TYR A 431 -20.42 -19.66 -1.34
N GLU A 432 -21.29 -19.80 -2.34
CA GLU A 432 -22.75 -19.71 -2.21
C GLU A 432 -23.27 -20.73 -1.18
N LYS A 433 -22.80 -21.98 -1.29
CA LYS A 433 -23.16 -23.05 -0.34
C LYS A 433 -22.61 -22.77 1.07
N ALA A 434 -21.39 -22.25 1.19
CA ALA A 434 -20.77 -21.93 2.47
C ALA A 434 -21.42 -20.73 3.18
N ASN A 435 -21.87 -19.71 2.44
CA ASN A 435 -22.51 -18.51 2.98
C ASN A 435 -24.04 -18.58 3.03
N GLN A 436 -24.62 -19.72 2.61
CA GLN A 436 -26.07 -19.94 2.50
C GLN A 436 -26.78 -18.87 1.67
N THR A 437 -26.17 -18.44 0.56
CA THR A 437 -26.77 -17.48 -0.38
C THR A 437 -26.54 -17.94 -1.82
N LYS A 438 -27.47 -17.61 -2.73
CA LYS A 438 -27.31 -17.78 -4.19
C LYS A 438 -27.04 -16.44 -4.89
N LYS A 439 -26.83 -15.37 -4.11
CA LYS A 439 -26.63 -14.01 -4.61
C LYS A 439 -25.13 -13.73 -4.66
N SER A 440 -24.57 -13.70 -5.85
CA SER A 440 -23.16 -13.42 -6.07
C SER A 440 -22.95 -12.58 -7.32
N ILE A 441 -21.97 -11.66 -7.26
CA ILE A 441 -21.56 -10.82 -8.39
C ILE A 441 -20.06 -11.01 -8.60
N LYS A 442 -19.68 -11.38 -9.82
CA LYS A 442 -18.29 -11.40 -10.25
C LYS A 442 -18.00 -10.19 -11.11
N VAL A 443 -16.93 -9.47 -10.79
CA VAL A 443 -16.53 -8.27 -11.53
C VAL A 443 -15.14 -8.51 -12.10
N ILE A 444 -14.99 -8.38 -13.42
CA ILE A 444 -13.72 -8.64 -14.12
C ILE A 444 -13.22 -7.37 -14.77
N LEU A 445 -12.03 -6.92 -14.38
CA LEU A 445 -11.36 -5.76 -14.98
C LEU A 445 -10.35 -6.21 -16.03
N TYR A 446 -10.33 -5.57 -17.20
CA TYR A 446 -9.38 -5.84 -18.28
C TYR A 446 -8.74 -4.57 -18.84
N PHE A 447 -7.56 -4.73 -19.42
CA PHE A 447 -6.63 -3.66 -19.78
C PHE A 447 -6.17 -3.70 -21.24
N THR A 448 -6.41 -4.80 -21.96
CA THR A 448 -5.98 -4.95 -23.37
C THR A 448 -7.02 -5.68 -24.22
N ASP A 449 -6.89 -5.56 -25.54
CA ASP A 449 -7.75 -6.24 -26.51
C ASP A 449 -7.55 -7.77 -26.49
N GLU A 450 -6.33 -8.23 -26.22
CA GLU A 450 -6.04 -9.66 -26.04
C GLU A 450 -6.73 -10.21 -24.80
N GLU A 451 -6.77 -9.44 -23.71
CA GLU A 451 -7.49 -9.81 -22.50
C GLU A 451 -8.99 -9.91 -22.77
N LEU A 452 -9.59 -8.93 -23.46
CA LEU A 452 -11.00 -8.97 -23.87
C LEU A 452 -11.30 -10.19 -24.76
N SER A 453 -10.45 -10.45 -25.75
CA SER A 453 -10.60 -11.60 -26.66
C SER A 453 -10.53 -12.92 -25.92
N LYS A 454 -9.60 -13.07 -24.97
CA LYS A 454 -9.51 -14.23 -24.08
C LYS A 454 -10.77 -14.39 -23.23
N LEU A 455 -11.29 -13.32 -22.64
CA LEU A 455 -12.53 -13.35 -21.86
C LEU A 455 -13.71 -13.84 -22.70
N ILE A 456 -13.89 -13.28 -23.90
CA ILE A 456 -14.96 -13.67 -24.83
C ILE A 456 -14.84 -15.16 -25.19
N SER A 457 -13.63 -15.65 -25.46
CA SER A 457 -13.38 -17.08 -25.74
C SER A 457 -13.79 -17.96 -24.56
N VAL A 458 -13.34 -17.61 -23.35
CA VAL A 458 -13.69 -18.34 -22.11
C VAL A 458 -15.19 -18.34 -21.87
N PHE A 459 -15.88 -17.23 -22.10
CA PHE A 459 -17.34 -17.14 -21.94
C PHE A 459 -18.08 -18.01 -22.95
N LYS A 460 -17.62 -18.07 -24.21
CA LYS A 460 -18.18 -18.98 -25.23
C LYS A 460 -17.99 -20.44 -24.83
N GLU A 461 -16.78 -20.83 -24.42
CA GLU A 461 -16.46 -22.20 -24.00
C GLU A 461 -17.28 -22.65 -22.79
N LEU A 462 -17.45 -21.77 -21.79
CA LEU A 462 -18.20 -22.06 -20.58
C LEU A 462 -19.71 -21.82 -20.73
N LYS A 463 -20.17 -21.28 -21.88
CA LYS A 463 -21.54 -20.87 -22.17
C LYS A 463 -22.11 -19.88 -21.13
N ILE A 464 -21.28 -18.94 -20.69
CA ILE A 464 -21.63 -17.89 -19.72
C ILE A 464 -21.87 -16.58 -20.48
N LYS A 465 -22.77 -15.73 -19.96
CA LYS A 465 -23.01 -14.37 -20.46
C LYS A 465 -22.92 -13.37 -19.31
N GLU A 466 -22.63 -12.11 -19.65
CA GLU A 466 -22.76 -11.00 -18.70
C GLU A 466 -24.19 -10.85 -18.19
N GLY A 467 -24.33 -10.30 -17.00
CA GLY A 467 -25.60 -10.07 -16.32
C GLY A 467 -25.37 -9.68 -14.87
N LYS A 468 -26.42 -9.74 -14.04
CA LYS A 468 -26.31 -9.30 -12.64
C LYS A 468 -25.23 -10.02 -11.82
N ASN A 469 -24.90 -11.25 -12.21
CA ASN A 469 -23.93 -12.08 -11.51
C ASN A 469 -22.52 -12.04 -12.13
N LEU A 470 -22.35 -11.39 -13.29
CA LEU A 470 -21.07 -11.28 -13.99
C LEU A 470 -21.01 -9.98 -14.80
N VAL A 471 -20.11 -9.08 -14.39
CA VAL A 471 -19.88 -7.79 -15.03
C VAL A 471 -18.42 -7.69 -15.47
N ILE A 472 -18.16 -7.28 -16.71
CA ILE A 472 -16.80 -6.89 -17.13
C ILE A 472 -16.67 -5.36 -17.13
N ILE A 473 -15.49 -4.86 -16.80
CA ILE A 473 -15.17 -3.43 -16.78
C ILE A 473 -13.93 -3.18 -17.64
N ASP A 474 -14.07 -2.25 -18.57
CA ASP A 474 -13.03 -1.83 -19.52
C ASP A 474 -12.16 -0.72 -18.93
N ALA A 475 -10.93 -1.09 -18.54
CA ALA A 475 -9.93 -0.15 -18.08
C ALA A 475 -8.93 0.26 -19.17
N ARG A 476 -9.16 -0.02 -20.46
CA ARG A 476 -8.23 0.42 -21.53
C ARG A 476 -8.16 1.95 -21.62
N PRO A 477 -7.02 2.53 -22.05
CA PRO A 477 -6.87 3.98 -22.19
C PRO A 477 -7.37 4.51 -23.55
N ASN A 478 -8.02 3.67 -24.36
CA ASN A 478 -8.52 3.97 -25.71
C ASN A 478 -9.83 4.79 -25.71
N LYS A 479 -10.08 5.58 -24.66
CA LYS A 479 -11.29 6.39 -24.52
C LYS A 479 -11.10 7.72 -25.25
N VAL A 480 -11.73 7.84 -26.42
CA VAL A 480 -11.62 9.03 -27.28
C VAL A 480 -12.35 10.21 -26.63
N SER A 481 -11.75 11.42 -26.69
CA SER A 481 -12.43 12.66 -26.27
C SER A 481 -13.68 12.87 -27.12
N ALA A 482 -14.77 13.37 -26.53
CA ALA A 482 -16.00 13.70 -27.26
C ALA A 482 -15.76 14.63 -28.46
N SER A 483 -14.73 15.48 -28.40
CA SER A 483 -14.31 16.38 -29.49
C SER A 483 -13.67 15.66 -30.70
N ASN A 484 -13.30 14.39 -30.55
CA ASN A 484 -12.54 13.61 -31.55
C ASN A 484 -13.31 12.36 -32.00
N VAL A 485 -14.57 12.19 -31.54
CA VAL A 485 -15.47 11.16 -32.05
C VAL A 485 -15.91 11.61 -33.44
N LYS A 486 -15.46 10.91 -34.48
CA LYS A 486 -16.04 11.09 -35.82
C LYS A 486 -17.42 10.42 -35.79
N GLU A 487 -18.45 11.11 -36.27
CA GLU A 487 -19.77 10.52 -36.49
C GLU A 487 -19.57 9.25 -37.34
N GLU A 488 -19.97 8.10 -36.81
CA GLU A 488 -20.08 6.87 -37.60
C GLU A 488 -21.43 6.94 -38.33
N ASP A 489 -21.37 7.07 -39.66
CA ASP A 489 -22.53 7.02 -40.58
C ASP A 489 -23.26 5.67 -40.56
#